data_AF-A0A0Q3WY04-F1
#
_entry.id   AF-A0A0Q3WY04-F1
#
_cell.length_a   1.000
_cell.length_b   1.000
_cell.length_c   1.000
_cell.angle_alpha   90.00
_cell.angle_beta   90.00
_cell.angle_gamma   90.00
#
_symmetry.space_group_name_H-M   'P 1'
#
loop_
_entity.id
_entity.type
_entity.pdbx_description
1 polymer ?
#
loop_
_entity_poly.entity_id
_entity_poly.type
_entity_poly.pdbx_seq_one_letter_code
_entity_poly.pdbx_strand_id
1 'polypeptide(L)' 'MAIVHFFDNKTVVLSQLLKNIPVVDDNIKIKGRKGKVLSVRELDDNQIHVQVLFEQVIKSQTLAKDNKKKKR' A
#
# COMPACT_ATOMS: atom_id res chain seq x y z
N MET A 1 22.66 -4.42 -4.38
CA MET A 1 21.35 -4.98 -4.01
C MET A 1 21.05 -4.43 -2.63
N ALA A 2 19.89 -3.82 -2.43
CA ALA A 2 19.54 -3.14 -1.19
C ALA A 2 18.31 -3.79 -0.54
N ILE A 3 18.28 -3.81 0.79
CA ILE A 3 17.13 -4.25 1.57
C ILE A 3 16.16 -3.08 1.62
N VAL A 4 15.02 -3.24 0.98
CA VAL A 4 13.97 -2.23 0.89
C VAL A 4 12.86 -2.57 1.88
N HIS A 5 12.66 -1.69 2.85
CA HIS A 5 11.56 -1.73 3.80
C HIS A 5 10.47 -0.75 3.36
N PHE A 6 9.33 -1.28 2.96
CA PHE A 6 8.16 -0.50 2.62
C PHE A 6 7.33 -0.20 3.87
N PHE A 7 7.05 1.08 4.09
CA PHE A 7 6.28 1.59 5.21
C PHE A 7 4.97 2.20 4.73
N ASP A 8 3.89 1.85 5.43
CA ASP A 8 2.65 2.60 5.44
C ASP A 8 2.55 3.31 6.78
N ASN A 9 2.69 4.63 6.76
CA ASN A 9 2.78 5.47 7.96
C ASN A 9 3.91 5.02 8.91
N LYS A 10 3.58 4.26 9.97
CA LYS A 10 4.52 3.73 10.96
C LYS A 10 4.65 2.21 10.92
N THR A 11 4.02 1.55 9.94
CA THR A 11 3.92 0.09 9.86
C THR A 11 4.71 -0.42 8.67
N VAL A 12 5.60 -1.38 8.90
CA VAL A 12 6.29 -2.10 7.81
C VAL A 12 5.30 -3.05 7.12
N VAL A 13 5.07 -2.85 5.84
CA VAL A 13 4.12 -3.67 5.05
C VAL A 13 4.83 -4.78 4.27
N LEU A 14 6.07 -4.54 3.83
CA LEU A 14 6.89 -5.50 3.10
C LEU A 14 8.37 -5.16 3.31
N SER A 15 9.20 -6.19 3.48
CA SER A 15 10.67 -6.07 3.48
C SER A 15 11.20 -7.02 2.44
N GLN A 16 12.00 -6.53 1.48
CA GLN A 16 12.53 -7.37 0.41
C GLN A 16 13.88 -6.86 -0.08
N LEU A 17 14.77 -7.78 -0.44
CA LEU A 17 16.01 -7.47 -1.15
C LEU A 17 15.70 -7.17 -2.62
N LEU A 18 15.97 -5.93 -3.06
CA LEU A 18 15.74 -5.49 -4.43
C LEU A 18 17.06 -5.09 -5.12
N LYS A 19 17.12 -5.34 -6.44
CA LYS A 19 18.19 -4.80 -7.30
C LYS A 19 17.92 -3.34 -7.66
N ASN A 20 16.65 -3.02 -7.95
CA ASN A 20 16.21 -1.71 -8.37
C ASN A 20 15.37 -1.09 -7.26
N ILE A 21 15.73 0.12 -6.87
CA ILE A 21 15.06 0.88 -5.82
C ILE A 21 13.93 1.68 -6.48
N PRO A 22 12.70 1.62 -5.95
CA PRO A 22 11.59 2.40 -6.50
C PRO A 22 11.82 3.89 -6.28
N VAL A 23 11.36 4.71 -7.22
CA VAL A 23 11.55 6.17 -7.22
C VAL A 23 10.32 6.85 -6.60
N VAL A 24 10.49 8.08 -6.11
CA VAL A 24 9.37 8.92 -5.67
C VAL A 24 8.36 9.07 -6.81
N ASP A 25 7.08 9.04 -6.47
CA ASP A 25 5.93 9.06 -7.38
C ASP A 25 5.70 7.77 -8.21
N ASP A 26 6.51 6.72 -8.05
CA ASP A 26 6.26 5.45 -8.73
C ASP A 26 4.95 4.78 -8.26
N ASN A 27 4.23 4.22 -9.23
CA ASN A 27 3.06 3.39 -8.99
C ASN A 27 3.50 1.95 -8.72
N ILE A 28 3.21 1.46 -7.52
CA ILE A 28 3.64 0.14 -7.06
C ILE A 28 2.46 -0.68 -6.56
N LYS A 29 2.62 -2.00 -6.62
CA LYS A 29 1.64 -2.95 -6.11
C LYS A 29 2.30 -3.84 -5.07
N ILE A 30 1.98 -3.63 -3.79
CA ILE A 30 2.50 -4.41 -2.68
C ILE A 30 1.39 -5.29 -2.13
N LYS A 31 1.62 -6.61 -2.08
CA LYS A 31 0.68 -7.60 -1.53
C LYS A 31 -0.76 -7.43 -2.06
N GLY A 32 -0.89 -7.22 -3.37
CA GLY A 32 -2.19 -7.06 -4.02
C GLY A 32 -2.80 -5.65 -3.95
N ARG A 33 -2.29 -4.76 -3.08
CA ARG A 33 -2.78 -3.39 -2.93
C ARG A 33 -2.01 -2.44 -3.84
N LYS A 34 -2.74 -1.58 -4.55
CA LYS A 34 -2.15 -0.48 -5.34
C LYS A 34 -1.75 0.64 -4.40
N GLY A 35 -0.59 1.23 -4.65
CA GLY A 35 -0.11 2.38 -3.92
C GLY A 35 0.91 3.17 -4.72
N LYS A 36 1.29 4.32 -4.15
CA LYS A 36 2.24 5.25 -4.73
C LYS A 36 3.36 5.54 -3.75
N VAL A 37 4.59 5.62 -4.25
CA VAL A 37 5.75 5.97 -3.43
C VAL A 37 5.72 7.46 -3.09
N LEU A 38 5.75 7.78 -1.80
CA LEU A 38 5.76 9.16 -1.29
C LEU A 38 7.17 9.66 -1.01
N SER A 39 8.02 8.83 -0.42
CA SER A 39 9.40 9.21 -0.12
C SER A 39 10.29 7.98 -0.03
N VAL A 40 11.56 8.17 -0.33
CA VAL A 40 12.62 7.16 -0.24
C VAL A 40 13.69 7.75 0.67
N ARG A 41 14.08 7.01 1.70
CA ARG A 41 15.13 7.38 2.65
C ARG A 41 16.16 6.27 2.70
N GLU A 42 17.40 6.62 2.43
CA GLU A 42 18.56 5.75 2.61
C GLU A 42 19.06 5.96 4.05
N LEU A 43 19.15 4.88 4.84
CA LEU A 43 19.63 4.97 6.22
C LEU A 43 21.10 4.60 6.32
N ASP A 44 21.45 3.40 5.86
CA ASP A 44 22.78 2.80 5.92
C ASP A 44 23.15 2.19 4.56
N ASP A 45 24.39 1.74 4.41
CA ASP A 45 25.02 1.28 3.15
C ASP A 45 24.18 0.31 2.28
N ASN A 46 23.21 -0.41 2.86
CA ASN A 46 22.31 -1.30 2.10
C ASN A 46 20.84 -1.30 2.57
N GLN A 47 20.42 -0.36 3.42
CA GLN A 47 19.04 -0.32 3.94
C GLN A 47 18.30 0.93 3.48
N ILE A 48 17.12 0.70 2.90
CA ILE A 48 16.30 1.76 2.30
C ILE A 48 14.88 1.66 2.83
N HIS A 49 14.39 2.77 3.34
CA HIS A 49 13.02 2.93 3.81
C HIS A 49 12.20 3.66 2.75
N VAL A 50 11.13 3.02 2.29
CA VAL A 50 10.24 3.56 1.25
C VAL A 50 8.87 3.78 1.86
N GLN A 51 8.42 5.03 1.90
CA GLN A 51 7.09 5.39 2.33
C GLN A 51 6.10 5.21 1.18
N VAL A 52 5.04 4.46 1.40
CA VAL A 52 4.01 4.15 0.40
C VAL A 52 2.65 4.58 0.90
N LEU A 53 1.89 5.24 0.01
CA LEU A 53 0.48 5.52 0.22
C LEU A 53 -0.36 4.51 -0.55
N PHE A 54 -1.19 3.73 0.15
CA PHE A 54 -2.11 2.82 -0.49
C PHE A 54 -3.43 3.49 -0.85
N GLU A 55 -4.03 3.07 -1.96
CA GLU A 55 -5.40 3.46 -2.30
C GLU A 55 -6.38 2.91 -1.25
N GLN A 56 -7.30 3.76 -0.77
CA GLN A 56 -8.31 3.35 0.18
C GLN A 56 -9.33 2.44 -0.52
N VAL A 57 -9.45 1.19 -0.04
CA VAL A 57 -10.50 0.28 -0.50
C VAL A 57 -11.81 0.70 0.17
N ILE A 58 -12.57 1.57 -0.50
CA ILE A 58 -13.94 1.89 -0.09
C ILE A 58 -14.77 0.65 -0.37
N LYS A 59 -15.03 -0.15 0.67
CA LYS A 59 -16.05 -1.18 0.61
C LYS A 59 -17.39 -0.45 0.51
N SER A 60 -17.97 -0.38 -0.68
CA SER A 60 -19.35 0.05 -0.83
C SER A 60 -20.20 -0.91 -0.02
N GLN A 61 -20.65 -0.47 1.15
CA GLN A 61 -21.62 -1.21 1.94
C GLN A 61 -22.87 -1.28 1.08
N THR A 62 -23.13 -2.44 0.48
CA THR A 62 -24.43 -2.71 -0.14
C THR A 62 -25.44 -2.62 0.99
N LEU A 63 -26.08 -1.45 1.11
CA LEU A 63 -27.30 -1.28 1.88
C LEU A 63 -28.29 -2.26 1.25
N ALA A 64 -28.36 -3.46 1.81
CA ALA A 64 -29.45 -4.39 1.58
C ALA A 64 -30.71 -3.68 2.09
N LYS A 65 -31.30 -2.83 1.24
CA LYS A 65 -32.69 -2.42 1.37
C LYS A 65 -33.48 -3.70 1.13
N ASP A 66 -33.67 -4.45 2.21
CA ASP A 66 -34.65 -5.53 2.29
C ASP A 66 -36.03 -4.86 2.17
N ASN A 67 -36.36 -4.50 0.94
CA ASN A 67 -37.63 -3.90 0.57
C ASN A 67 -38.65 -5.03 0.43
N LYS A 68 -38.80 -5.82 1.51
CA LYS A 68 -39.91 -6.75 1.68
C LYS A 68 -41.17 -5.94 1.91
N LYS A 69 -41.71 -5.44 0.80
CA LYS A 69 -43.08 -4.96 0.69
C LYS A 69 -43.99 -5.99 1.35
N LYS A 70 -44.75 -5.53 2.36
CA LYS A 70 -45.92 -6.21 2.91
C LYS A 70 -46.75 -6.84 1.79
N LYS A 71 -46.92 -8.17 1.80
CA LYS A 71 -48.06 -8.81 1.14
C LYS A 71 -49.13 -9.02 2.21
N ARG A 72 -50.31 -8.47 1.88
CA ARG A 72 -51.58 -8.50 2.61
C ARG A 72 -52.10 -9.92 2.75
#